data_AF-A0A732NG87-F1
#
_entry.id   AF-A0A732NG87-F1
#
_cell.length_a   1.000
_cell.length_b   1.000
_cell.length_c   1.000
_cell.angle_alpha   90.00
_cell.angle_beta   90.00
_cell.angle_gamma   90.00
#
_symmetry.space_group_name_H-M   'P 1'
#
loop_
_entity.id
_entity.type
_entity.pdbx_description
1 polymer ?
#
loop_
_entity_poly.entity_id
_entity_poly.type
_entity_poly.pdbx_seq_one_letter_code
_entity_poly.pdbx_strand_id
1 'polypeptide(L)'
;MNTDAIESMVRDVLRRMNSLQGDAPAAAPAAGGTSRSAKVSDYPLANKHPEWVKTATNKTLDDFTLENVLSNKVTAQDMRITPETLRLQASIAKDAGRDRLAMNFERAAELTAVPDDRILEIYNALRPYRSTKEELLAIADDLENRYQAKICAAFVREAAGLYVERKKLKGDD
;
A
#
# COMPACT_ATOMS: atom_id res chain seq x y z
N MET A 1 -2.97 -20.54 31.59
CA MET A 1 -3.38 -20.27 30.19
C MET A 1 -2.71 -21.33 29.33
N ASN A 2 -3.48 -22.07 28.54
CA ASN A 2 -3.03 -23.31 27.90
C ASN A 2 -2.24 -22.98 26.61
N THR A 3 -0.93 -23.15 26.64
CA THR A 3 -0.01 -22.78 25.55
C THR A 3 -0.38 -23.46 24.22
N ASP A 4 -0.86 -24.71 24.30
CA ASP A 4 -1.29 -25.50 23.15
C ASP A 4 -2.53 -24.92 22.45
N ALA A 5 -3.43 -24.28 23.21
CA ALA A 5 -4.62 -23.64 22.66
C ALA A 5 -4.27 -22.37 21.88
N ILE A 6 -3.24 -21.63 22.34
CA ILE A 6 -2.73 -20.43 21.67
C ILE A 6 -2.02 -20.83 20.38
N GLU A 7 -1.17 -21.86 20.38
CA GLU A 7 -0.51 -22.36 19.17
C GLU A 7 -1.50 -22.88 18.12
N SER A 8 -2.54 -23.61 18.56
CA SER A 8 -3.62 -24.07 17.69
C SER A 8 -4.35 -22.90 17.04
N MET A 9 -4.72 -21.89 17.83
CA MET A 9 -5.37 -20.68 17.31
C MET A 9 -4.49 -19.93 16.32
N VAL A 10 -3.20 -19.76 16.63
CA VAL A 10 -2.25 -19.07 15.73
C VAL A 10 -2.13 -19.83 14.41
N ARG A 11 -2.03 -21.16 14.45
CA ARG A 11 -1.92 -21.99 13.24
C ARG A 11 -3.18 -21.95 12.37
N ASP A 12 -4.35 -21.93 13.00
CA ASP A 12 -5.63 -21.81 12.30
C ASP A 12 -5.83 -20.43 11.68
N VAL A 13 -5.44 -19.36 12.37
CA VAL A 13 -5.46 -17.99 11.84
C VAL A 13 -4.52 -17.86 10.63
N LEU A 14 -3.30 -18.39 10.72
CA LEU A 14 -2.33 -18.38 9.62
C LEU A 14 -2.83 -19.16 8.39
N ARG A 15 -3.46 -20.32 8.59
CA ARG A 15 -4.09 -21.07 7.49
C ARG A 15 -5.21 -20.29 6.82
N ARG A 16 -6.05 -19.62 7.61
CA ARG A 16 -7.20 -18.86 7.10
C ARG A 16 -6.78 -17.61 6.34
N MET A 17 -5.71 -16.94 6.78
CA MET A 17 -5.10 -15.82 6.05
C MET A 17 -4.52 -16.25 4.70
N ASN A 18 -3.95 -17.46 4.60
CA ASN A 18 -3.39 -17.98 3.36
C ASN A 18 -4.47 -18.43 2.35
N SER A 19 -5.66 -18.84 2.83
CA SER A 19 -6.76 -19.28 1.95
C SER A 19 -7.61 -18.15 1.35
N LEU A 20 -7.51 -16.93 1.87
CA LEU A 20 -8.32 -15.78 1.44
C LEU A 20 -7.71 -14.99 0.26
N GLN A 21 -6.68 -15.54 -0.39
CA GLN A 21 -5.96 -14.92 -1.51
C GLN A 21 -6.76 -14.92 -2.84
N GLY A 22 -8.02 -15.39 -2.83
CA GLY A 22 -8.83 -15.64 -4.03
C GLY A 22 -9.96 -14.64 -4.33
N ASP A 23 -10.30 -13.72 -3.42
CA ASP A 23 -11.30 -12.68 -3.68
C ASP A 23 -10.61 -11.33 -3.80
N ALA A 24 -10.47 -10.83 -5.03
CA ALA A 24 -10.04 -9.47 -5.30
C ALA A 24 -11.18 -8.50 -4.96
N PRO A 25 -11.07 -7.66 -3.91
CA PRO A 25 -12.09 -6.67 -3.63
C PRO A 25 -11.93 -5.46 -4.55
N ALA A 26 -13.06 -4.81 -4.82
CA ALA A 26 -13.12 -3.57 -5.58
C ALA A 26 -12.26 -2.46 -4.94
N ALA A 27 -11.68 -1.61 -5.80
CA ALA A 27 -10.89 -0.46 -5.41
C ALA A 27 -11.58 0.36 -4.31
N ALA A 28 -10.84 0.69 -3.25
CA ALA A 28 -11.34 1.51 -2.16
C ALA A 28 -11.75 2.91 -2.71
N PRO A 29 -12.90 3.45 -2.31
CA PRO A 29 -13.29 4.79 -2.72
C PRO A 29 -12.28 5.80 -2.19
N ALA A 30 -11.91 6.78 -3.03
CA ALA A 30 -11.05 7.89 -2.63
C ALA A 30 -11.76 8.71 -1.56
N ALA A 31 -11.31 8.62 -0.31
CA ALA A 31 -11.84 9.45 0.78
C ALA A 31 -11.36 10.89 0.56
N GLY A 32 -12.29 11.77 0.15
CA GLY A 32 -12.06 13.21 -0.07
C GLY A 32 -11.87 14.01 1.23
N GLY A 33 -10.90 13.63 2.05
CA GLY A 33 -10.49 14.38 3.24
C GLY A 33 -9.50 15.49 2.91
N THR A 34 -9.72 16.70 3.42
CA THR A 34 -8.75 17.80 3.39
C THR A 34 -7.39 17.33 3.91
N SER A 35 -6.33 17.51 3.11
CA SER A 35 -4.97 17.12 3.48
C SER A 35 -4.51 17.82 4.76
N ARG A 36 -4.62 17.11 5.88
CA ARG A 36 -4.05 17.50 7.17
C ARG A 36 -2.53 17.34 7.09
N SER A 37 -1.79 18.39 7.45
CA SER A 37 -0.34 18.32 7.61
C SER A 37 -0.01 17.97 9.07
N ALA A 38 0.86 16.97 9.27
CA ALA A 38 1.35 16.52 10.57
C ALA A 38 2.84 16.86 10.75
N LYS A 39 3.26 17.07 11.99
CA LYS A 39 4.62 17.43 12.39
C LYS A 39 5.28 16.33 13.23
N VAL A 40 6.57 16.45 13.47
CA VAL A 40 7.31 15.52 14.35
C VAL A 40 6.69 15.41 15.75
N SER A 41 6.08 16.49 16.27
CA SER A 41 5.37 16.49 17.56
C SER A 41 4.13 15.60 17.61
N ASP A 42 3.55 15.28 16.46
CA ASP A 42 2.37 14.41 16.31
C ASP A 42 2.75 12.93 16.26
N TYR A 43 4.04 12.61 16.19
CA TYR A 43 4.55 11.24 16.19
C TYR A 43 4.85 10.73 17.61
N PRO A 44 4.58 9.45 17.93
CA PRO A 44 3.90 8.44 17.12
C PRO A 44 2.37 8.65 17.08
N LEU A 45 1.76 8.53 15.89
CA LEU A 45 0.32 8.74 15.70
C LEU A 45 -0.53 7.84 16.62
N ALA A 46 -0.13 6.58 16.82
CA ALA A 46 -0.86 5.65 17.69
C ALA A 46 -0.94 6.12 19.17
N ASN A 47 0.00 6.95 19.62
CA ASN A 47 0.00 7.48 20.99
C ASN A 47 -0.60 8.88 21.08
N LYS A 48 -0.32 9.73 20.09
CA LYS A 48 -0.66 11.15 20.12
C LYS A 48 -2.04 11.44 19.54
N HIS A 49 -2.37 10.77 18.44
CA HIS A 49 -3.58 11.00 17.65
C HIS A 49 -4.11 9.68 17.04
N PRO A 50 -4.42 8.65 17.86
CA PRO A 50 -4.90 7.35 17.37
C PRO A 50 -6.19 7.49 16.54
N GLU A 51 -7.00 8.51 16.79
CA GLU A 51 -8.22 8.80 16.06
C GLU A 51 -7.99 9.27 14.61
N TRP A 52 -6.76 9.67 14.26
CA TRP A 52 -6.37 9.99 12.88
C TRP A 52 -6.08 8.73 12.08
N VAL A 53 -5.82 7.59 12.74
CA VAL A 53 -5.50 6.32 12.10
C VAL A 53 -6.80 5.56 11.86
N LYS A 54 -7.24 5.56 10.60
CA LYS A 54 -8.41 4.83 10.14
C LYS A 54 -8.03 3.86 9.04
N THR A 55 -8.77 2.77 8.94
CA THR A 55 -8.62 1.81 7.84
C THR A 55 -9.52 2.17 6.66
N ALA A 56 -9.35 1.50 5.53
CA ALA A 56 -10.14 1.75 4.32
C ALA A 56 -11.66 1.54 4.54
N THR A 57 -12.02 0.72 5.53
CA THR A 57 -13.41 0.45 5.95
C THR A 57 -13.84 1.30 7.15
N ASN A 58 -13.10 2.38 7.44
CA ASN A 58 -13.35 3.36 8.50
C ASN A 58 -13.29 2.79 9.93
N LYS A 59 -12.63 1.66 10.15
CA LYS A 59 -12.40 1.11 11.48
C LYS A 59 -11.27 1.83 12.21
N THR A 60 -11.32 1.87 13.54
CA THR A 60 -10.28 2.41 14.42
C THR A 60 -9.30 1.32 14.86
N LEU A 61 -8.20 1.73 15.50
CA LEU A 61 -7.28 0.79 16.15
C LEU A 61 -7.98 -0.10 17.20
N ASP A 62 -8.95 0.45 17.94
CA ASP A 62 -9.68 -0.27 18.99
C ASP A 62 -10.64 -1.35 18.45
N ASP A 63 -11.02 -1.27 17.17
CA ASP A 63 -11.85 -2.29 16.53
C ASP A 63 -11.10 -3.62 16.34
N PHE A 64 -9.77 -3.61 16.34
CA PHE A 64 -8.92 -4.78 16.09
C PHE A 64 -8.69 -5.63 17.36
N THR A 65 -9.78 -6.19 17.89
CA THR A 65 -9.75 -7.11 19.04
C THR A 65 -9.79 -8.58 18.60
N LEU A 66 -9.32 -9.50 19.46
CA LEU A 66 -9.43 -10.95 19.20
C LEU A 66 -10.88 -11.39 19.00
N GLU A 67 -11.82 -10.83 19.77
CA GLU A 67 -13.25 -11.11 19.62
C GLU A 67 -13.74 -10.76 18.21
N ASN A 68 -13.44 -9.54 17.75
CA ASN A 68 -13.91 -9.06 16.45
C ASN A 68 -13.29 -9.83 15.28
N VAL A 69 -12.06 -10.33 15.44
CA VAL A 69 -11.41 -11.23 14.47
C VAL A 69 -12.09 -12.59 14.46
N LEU A 70 -12.31 -13.22 15.63
CA LEU A 70 -12.95 -14.53 15.73
C LEU A 70 -14.39 -14.52 15.22
N SER A 71 -15.10 -13.40 15.39
CA SER A 71 -16.48 -13.22 14.92
C SER A 71 -16.58 -12.71 13.47
N ASN A 72 -15.48 -12.58 12.73
CA ASN A 72 -15.41 -11.97 11.39
C ASN A 72 -16.00 -10.54 11.30
N LYS A 73 -16.08 -9.80 12.41
CA LYS A 73 -16.42 -8.36 12.39
C LYS A 73 -15.26 -7.51 11.83
N VAL A 74 -14.05 -8.07 11.90
CA VAL A 74 -12.82 -7.55 11.30
C VAL A 74 -12.17 -8.66 10.50
N THR A 75 -11.74 -8.33 9.28
CA THR A 75 -11.13 -9.23 8.31
C THR A 75 -9.77 -8.70 7.87
N ALA A 76 -9.03 -9.48 7.08
CA ALA A 76 -7.75 -9.04 6.51
C ALA A 76 -7.86 -7.78 5.63
N GLN A 77 -9.01 -7.58 4.97
CA GLN A 77 -9.23 -6.39 4.13
C GLN A 77 -9.33 -5.11 4.97
N ASP A 78 -9.82 -5.23 6.21
CA ASP A 78 -9.88 -4.11 7.14
C ASP A 78 -8.49 -3.74 7.69
N MET A 79 -7.53 -4.68 7.68
CA MET A 79 -6.16 -4.48 8.22
C MET A 79 -5.20 -3.88 7.18
N ARG A 80 -5.68 -2.95 6.35
CA ARG A 80 -4.85 -2.22 5.38
C ARG A 80 -4.69 -0.76 5.79
N ILE A 81 -3.45 -0.27 5.70
CA ILE A 81 -3.13 1.15 5.90
C ILE A 81 -3.79 1.98 4.81
N THR A 82 -4.23 3.18 5.18
CA THR A 82 -4.89 4.13 4.28
C THR A 82 -3.90 5.10 3.62
N PRO A 83 -4.21 5.62 2.43
CA PRO A 83 -3.41 6.67 1.81
C PRO A 83 -3.31 7.92 2.69
N GLU A 84 -4.36 8.24 3.47
CA GLU A 84 -4.37 9.36 4.42
C GLU A 84 -3.30 9.17 5.50
N THR A 85 -3.21 7.96 6.08
CA THR A 85 -2.20 7.65 7.11
C THR A 85 -0.78 7.77 6.53
N LEU A 86 -0.55 7.29 5.31
CA LEU A 86 0.75 7.40 4.64
C LEU A 86 1.11 8.86 4.33
N ARG A 87 0.16 9.71 3.94
CA ARG A 87 0.39 11.15 3.74
C ARG A 87 0.69 11.89 5.05
N LEU A 88 0.04 11.51 6.16
CA LEU A 88 0.42 12.03 7.48
C LEU A 88 1.87 11.67 7.83
N GLN A 89 2.27 10.41 7.59
CA GLN A 89 3.66 9.98 7.77
C GLN A 89 4.63 10.66 6.80
N ALA A 90 4.21 10.97 5.57
CA ALA A 90 4.98 11.76 4.62
C ALA A 90 5.23 13.19 5.15
N SER A 91 4.20 13.84 5.70
CA SER A 91 4.31 15.15 6.34
C SER A 91 5.26 15.12 7.53
N ILE A 92 5.14 14.12 8.42
CA ILE A 92 6.04 13.92 9.57
C ILE A 92 7.50 13.71 9.09
N ALA A 93 7.70 12.87 8.07
CA ALA A 93 9.02 12.60 7.51
C ALA A 93 9.66 13.87 6.92
N LYS A 94 8.87 14.70 6.24
CA LYS A 94 9.32 15.98 5.69
C LYS A 94 9.70 16.98 6.79
N ASP A 95 8.88 17.10 7.84
CA ASP A 95 9.16 17.95 9.01
C ASP A 95 10.42 17.49 9.76
N ALA A 96 10.70 16.18 9.75
CA ALA A 96 11.94 15.59 10.28
C ALA A 96 13.17 15.76 9.35
N GLY A 97 13.05 16.49 8.24
CA GLY A 97 14.13 16.70 7.27
C GLY A 97 14.46 15.48 6.39
N ARG A 98 13.50 14.55 6.19
CA ARG A 98 13.68 13.31 5.42
C ARG A 98 12.86 13.32 4.13
N ASP A 99 13.15 14.23 3.21
CA ASP A 99 12.37 14.43 1.97
C ASP A 99 12.21 13.18 1.10
N ARG A 100 13.27 12.36 0.97
CA ARG A 100 13.20 11.14 0.14
C ARG A 100 12.31 10.07 0.76
N LEU A 101 12.26 10.02 2.09
CA LEU A 101 11.33 9.15 2.80
C LEU A 101 9.88 9.65 2.65
N ALA A 102 9.67 10.96 2.73
CA ALA A 102 8.35 11.56 2.46
C ALA A 102 7.87 11.23 1.04
N MET A 103 8.72 11.42 0.02
CA MET A 103 8.43 11.05 -1.36
C MET A 103 8.11 9.55 -1.52
N ASN A 104 8.80 8.69 -0.75
CA ASN A 104 8.50 7.26 -0.75
C ASN A 104 7.10 6.96 -0.18
N PHE A 105 6.72 7.63 0.93
CA PHE A 105 5.38 7.49 1.50
C PHE A 105 4.28 8.04 0.59
N GLU A 106 4.53 9.11 -0.16
CA GLU A 106 3.57 9.61 -1.16
C GLU A 106 3.32 8.59 -2.28
N ARG A 107 4.38 7.96 -2.82
CA ARG A 107 4.21 6.86 -3.78
C ARG A 107 3.47 5.67 -3.15
N ALA A 108 3.81 5.30 -1.92
CA ALA A 108 3.11 4.24 -1.22
C ALA A 108 1.61 4.56 -1.03
N ALA A 109 1.28 5.83 -0.75
CA ALA A 109 -0.11 6.26 -0.61
C ALA A 109 -0.88 6.05 -1.92
N GLU A 110 -0.32 6.42 -3.08
CA GLU A 110 -0.93 6.14 -4.37
C GLU A 110 -1.13 4.63 -4.60
N LEU A 111 -0.16 3.81 -4.23
CA LEU A 111 -0.21 2.36 -4.43
C LEU A 111 -1.21 1.62 -3.53
N THR A 112 -1.78 2.26 -2.50
CA THR A 112 -2.84 1.65 -1.67
C THR A 112 -4.11 1.32 -2.47
N ALA A 113 -4.35 2.02 -3.58
CA ALA A 113 -5.50 1.78 -4.46
C ALA A 113 -5.26 0.62 -5.44
N VAL A 114 -4.03 0.14 -5.57
CA VAL A 114 -3.64 -0.91 -6.53
C VAL A 114 -3.72 -2.27 -5.84
N PRO A 115 -4.46 -3.25 -6.41
CA PRO A 115 -4.55 -4.61 -5.86
C PRO A 115 -3.19 -5.31 -5.71
N ASP A 116 -3.05 -6.19 -4.73
CA ASP A 116 -1.80 -6.87 -4.38
C ASP A 116 -1.20 -7.68 -5.57
N ASP A 117 -2.03 -8.38 -6.34
CA ASP A 117 -1.63 -9.11 -7.55
C ASP A 117 -1.10 -8.15 -8.61
N ARG A 118 -1.80 -7.04 -8.82
CA ARG A 118 -1.39 -6.00 -9.77
C ARG A 118 -0.08 -5.31 -9.34
N ILE A 119 0.16 -5.12 -8.04
CA ILE A 119 1.45 -4.63 -7.52
C ILE A 119 2.58 -5.59 -7.91
N LEU A 120 2.39 -6.90 -7.76
CA LEU A 120 3.39 -7.90 -8.11
C LEU A 120 3.64 -7.94 -9.63
N GLU A 121 2.61 -7.78 -10.45
CA GLU A 121 2.76 -7.69 -11.91
C GLU A 121 3.63 -6.50 -12.32
N ILE A 122 3.31 -5.31 -11.81
CA ILE A 122 4.07 -4.07 -12.11
C ILE A 122 5.52 -4.21 -11.62
N TYR A 123 5.73 -4.72 -10.41
CA TYR A 123 7.08 -4.98 -9.89
C TYR A 123 7.86 -5.92 -10.80
N ASN A 124 7.25 -7.04 -11.23
CA ASN A 124 7.92 -7.97 -12.13
C ASN A 124 8.18 -7.37 -13.50
N ALA A 125 7.26 -6.55 -14.04
CA ALA A 125 7.42 -5.85 -15.30
C ALA A 125 8.61 -4.87 -15.29
N LEU A 126 8.91 -4.26 -14.13
CA LEU A 126 10.06 -3.38 -13.95
C LEU A 126 11.39 -4.13 -13.73
N ARG A 127 11.40 -5.46 -13.60
CA ARG A 127 12.67 -6.20 -13.51
C ARG A 127 13.37 -6.23 -14.88
N PRO A 128 14.71 -6.33 -14.91
CA PRO A 128 15.45 -6.37 -16.16
C PRO A 128 14.91 -7.42 -17.14
N TYR A 129 14.79 -7.04 -18.41
CA TYR A 129 14.47 -7.91 -19.53
C TYR A 129 13.05 -8.49 -19.52
N ARG A 130 12.13 -7.91 -18.73
CA ARG A 130 10.75 -8.42 -18.63
C ARG A 130 9.78 -7.77 -19.60
N SER A 131 9.95 -6.49 -19.84
CA SER A 131 8.96 -5.69 -20.57
C SER A 131 9.56 -4.98 -21.77
N THR A 132 8.73 -4.72 -22.78
CA THR A 132 9.02 -3.71 -23.82
C THR A 132 8.77 -2.31 -23.29
N LYS A 133 9.17 -1.29 -24.06
CA LYS A 133 8.90 0.11 -23.72
C LYS A 133 7.41 0.38 -23.67
N GLU A 134 6.66 -0.15 -24.66
CA GLU A 134 5.23 0.04 -24.82
C GLU A 134 4.45 -0.58 -23.65
N GLU A 135 4.87 -1.76 -23.19
CA GLU A 135 4.28 -2.41 -22.01
C GLU A 135 4.46 -1.56 -20.74
N LEU A 136 5.65 -0.96 -20.53
CA LEU A 136 5.89 -0.05 -19.40
C LEU A 136 5.07 1.24 -19.51
N LEU A 137 4.93 1.81 -20.70
CA LEU A 137 4.09 2.99 -20.91
C LEU A 137 2.61 2.68 -20.66
N ALA A 138 2.12 1.52 -21.09
CA ALA A 138 0.77 1.08 -20.79
C ALA A 138 0.53 0.88 -19.29
N ILE A 139 1.52 0.37 -18.54
CA ILE A 139 1.46 0.29 -17.08
C ILE A 139 1.38 1.69 -16.45
N ALA A 140 2.18 2.65 -16.94
CA ALA A 140 2.11 4.02 -16.45
C ALA A 140 0.74 4.67 -16.70
N ASP A 141 0.17 4.46 -17.89
CA ASP A 141 -1.16 4.98 -18.23
C ASP A 141 -2.26 4.32 -17.40
N ASP A 142 -2.17 3.03 -17.10
CA ASP A 142 -3.08 2.32 -16.19
C ASP A 142 -2.98 2.88 -14.75
N LEU A 143 -1.76 3.08 -14.24
CA LEU A 143 -1.50 3.71 -12.94
C LEU A 143 -2.14 5.10 -12.83
N GLU A 144 -1.93 5.95 -13.82
CA GLU A 144 -2.45 7.32 -13.81
C GLU A 144 -3.97 7.37 -13.97
N ASN A 145 -4.52 6.64 -14.93
CA ASN A 145 -5.93 6.79 -15.29
C ASN A 145 -6.87 5.98 -14.39
N ARG A 146 -6.49 4.74 -14.04
CA ARG A 146 -7.35 3.85 -13.23
C ARG A 146 -7.22 4.11 -11.74
N TYR A 147 -5.99 4.33 -11.26
CA TYR A 147 -5.70 4.43 -9.82
C TYR A 147 -5.31 5.85 -9.37
N GLN A 148 -5.23 6.81 -10.30
CA GLN A 148 -4.81 8.19 -10.02
C GLN A 148 -3.40 8.27 -9.38
N ALA A 149 -2.57 7.26 -9.65
CA ALA A 149 -1.22 7.11 -9.13
C ALA A 149 -0.20 7.87 -10.00
N LYS A 150 -0.29 9.20 -9.99
CA LYS A 150 0.44 10.10 -10.90
C LYS A 150 1.96 10.06 -10.67
N ILE A 151 2.40 10.05 -9.42
CA ILE A 151 3.83 9.99 -9.07
C ILE A 151 4.40 8.64 -9.51
N CYS A 152 3.67 7.55 -9.26
CA CYS A 152 4.07 6.21 -9.68
C CYS A 152 4.07 6.06 -11.21
N ALA A 153 3.06 6.59 -11.90
CA ALA A 153 3.02 6.61 -13.36
C ALA A 153 4.21 7.35 -13.96
N ALA A 154 4.53 8.54 -13.45
CA ALA A 154 5.71 9.30 -13.88
C ALA A 154 7.01 8.51 -13.63
N PHE A 155 7.14 7.84 -12.49
CA PHE A 155 8.29 6.98 -12.17
C PHE A 155 8.43 5.81 -13.14
N VAL A 156 7.33 5.17 -13.56
CA VAL A 156 7.36 4.10 -14.56
C VAL A 156 7.72 4.64 -15.95
N ARG A 157 7.23 5.83 -16.34
CA ARG A 157 7.63 6.47 -17.62
C ARG A 157 9.11 6.82 -17.66
N GLU A 158 9.65 7.32 -16.55
CA GLU A 158 11.09 7.57 -16.40
C GLU A 158 11.90 6.27 -16.59
N ALA A 159 11.47 5.19 -15.92
CA ALA A 159 12.10 3.88 -16.08
C ALA A 159 12.05 3.40 -17.53
N ALA A 160 10.92 3.55 -18.23
CA ALA A 160 10.77 3.16 -19.63
C ALA A 160 11.75 3.92 -20.55
N GLY A 161 11.99 5.21 -20.30
CA GLY A 161 13.00 6.00 -21.02
C GLY A 161 14.41 5.48 -20.77
N LEU A 162 14.78 5.31 -19.50
CA LEU A 162 16.11 4.85 -19.10
C LEU A 162 16.39 3.40 -19.53
N TYR A 163 15.38 2.54 -19.61
CA TYR A 163 15.58 1.14 -19.97
C TYR A 163 15.95 0.97 -21.45
N VAL A 164 15.48 1.86 -22.32
CA VAL A 164 15.95 1.95 -23.72
C VAL A 164 17.42 2.33 -23.74
N GLU A 165 17.80 3.40 -23.05
CA GLU A 165 19.18 3.91 -23.06
C GLU A 165 20.17 2.92 -22.45
N ARG A 166 19.74 2.17 -21.44
CA ARG A 166 20.58 1.27 -20.63
C ARG A 166 20.44 -0.20 -21.00
N LYS A 167 19.68 -0.52 -22.06
CA LYS A 167 19.46 -1.88 -22.57
C LYS A 167 18.97 -2.83 -21.47
N LYS A 168 17.79 -2.53 -20.93
CA LYS A 168 17.12 -3.34 -19.89
C LYS A 168 15.71 -3.77 -20.27
N LEU A 169 15.32 -3.57 -21.53
CA LEU A 169 14.05 -4.05 -22.05
C LEU A 169 14.17 -5.51 -22.43
N LYS A 170 13.03 -6.15 -22.67
CA LYS A 170 12.96 -7.53 -23.16
C LYS A 170 13.76 -7.67 -24.48
N GLY A 171 14.68 -8.65 -24.51
CA GLY A 171 15.56 -8.91 -25.67
C GLY A 171 16.90 -8.15 -25.65
N ASP A 172 17.19 -7.38 -24.60
CA ASP A 172 18.48 -6.70 -24.39
C ASP A 172 19.47 -7.51 -23.51
N ASP A 173 19.15 -8.75 -23.18
CA ASP A 173 19.93 -9.63 -22.30
C ASP A 173 21.22 -10.18 -22.92
#